data_AF-A0A1I7XY10-F1
#
_entry.id   AF-A0A1I7XY10-F1
#
_cell.length_a   1.000
_cell.length_b   1.000
_cell.length_c   1.000
_cell.angle_alpha   90.00
_cell.angle_beta   90.00
_cell.angle_gamma   90.00
#
_symmetry.space_group_name_H-M   'P 1'
#
loop_
_entity.id
_entity.type
_entity.pdbx_description
1 polymer ?
#
loop_
_entity_poly.entity_id
_entity_poly.type
_entity_poly.pdbx_seq_one_letter_code
_entity_poly.pdbx_strand_id
1 'polypeptide(L)'
;MSRPCRVSIASTFRAPSSVYVSPSSPPQATVFSDWPTKEATMDAFYEKGLEEATSGNVQYRKSRAAVCGCQDETEFAAKLWCLRRAFHQIISEKRNREWLIAAGRQIMCGMLRHDKKDTKEFVKIYDQIIEFMEDEVNREIMREELGTRKITHLGIWDIVIDFILLDAFDDISSPPSAIVAVFSNRFMPRRMKETSLSTILWAMISAKRKRLVYPDGFMSKFYTLTTIMAPPLALAFFGGSTTSYRELCYFFKKQIIGFVKQIFSYNYNSMNADELAEKVYTTLHSTVEILKRRLDE
;
A
#
# COMPACT_ATOMS: atom_id res chain seq x y z
N MET A 1 22.01 -12.17 -26.87
CA MET A 1 21.60 -10.75 -26.87
C MET A 1 20.10 -10.69 -26.58
N SER A 2 19.74 -10.64 -25.31
CA SER A 2 18.34 -10.75 -24.86
C SER A 2 17.86 -9.39 -24.37
N ARG A 3 16.74 -8.91 -24.94
CA ARG A 3 16.15 -7.60 -24.68
C ARG A 3 15.61 -7.53 -23.24
N PRO A 4 15.75 -6.39 -22.53
CA PRO A 4 15.21 -6.25 -21.18
C PRO A 4 13.68 -6.07 -21.22
N CYS A 5 12.98 -6.92 -20.46
CA CYS A 5 11.54 -6.82 -20.20
C CYS A 5 11.23 -5.49 -19.50
N ARG A 6 10.50 -4.60 -20.19
CA ARG A 6 9.96 -3.37 -19.64
C ARG A 6 8.71 -3.70 -18.81
N VAL A 7 8.77 -3.52 -17.50
CA VAL A 7 7.59 -3.54 -16.62
C VAL A 7 7.31 -2.09 -16.20
N SER A 8 6.32 -1.48 -16.86
CA SER A 8 5.76 -0.15 -16.57
C SER A 8 4.25 -0.26 -16.79
N ILE A 9 3.43 0.06 -15.77
CA ILE A 9 1.97 0.37 -15.72
C ILE A 9 0.96 -0.46 -16.57
N ALA A 10 1.43 -1.39 -17.40
CA ALA A 10 0.66 -2.25 -18.28
C ALA A 10 0.39 -3.64 -17.67
N SER A 11 0.98 -3.98 -16.52
CA SER A 11 0.78 -5.29 -15.90
C SER A 11 -0.61 -5.48 -15.27
N THR A 12 -1.42 -4.43 -15.17
CA THR A 12 -2.83 -4.51 -14.75
C THR A 12 -3.80 -4.79 -15.92
N PHE A 13 -3.29 -5.05 -17.14
CA PHE A 13 -4.09 -5.23 -18.36
C PHE A 13 -4.07 -6.64 -18.97
N ARG A 14 -3.74 -7.69 -18.20
CA ARG A 14 -3.96 -9.06 -18.68
C ARG A 14 -5.26 -9.62 -18.12
N ALA A 15 -6.22 -9.90 -19.00
CA ALA A 15 -7.43 -10.64 -18.64
C ALA A 15 -7.03 -11.99 -18.03
N PRO A 16 -7.64 -12.44 -16.92
CA PRO A 16 -7.44 -13.82 -16.48
C PRO A 16 -8.09 -14.75 -17.51
N SER A 17 -7.29 -15.67 -18.06
CA SER A 17 -7.83 -16.84 -18.75
C SER A 17 -8.68 -17.61 -17.74
N SER A 18 -9.95 -17.87 -18.07
CA SER A 18 -10.87 -18.59 -17.19
C SER A 18 -10.37 -20.01 -16.95
N VAL A 19 -9.91 -20.31 -15.74
CA VAL A 19 -9.83 -21.68 -15.23
C VAL A 19 -10.87 -21.80 -14.15
N TYR A 20 -11.94 -22.53 -14.46
CA TYR A 20 -13.02 -22.86 -13.54
C TYR A 20 -12.45 -23.81 -12.47
N VAL A 21 -12.43 -23.38 -11.21
CA VAL A 21 -12.10 -24.24 -10.06
C VAL A 21 -13.38 -24.43 -9.25
N SER A 22 -13.75 -25.69 -9.04
CA SER A 22 -14.96 -26.14 -8.37
C SER A 22 -15.05 -25.65 -6.91
N PRO A 23 -16.26 -25.41 -6.37
CA PRO A 23 -16.42 -24.85 -5.02
C PRO A 23 -16.26 -25.95 -3.95
N SER A 24 -15.15 -25.94 -3.22
CA SER A 24 -15.06 -26.59 -1.91
C SER A 24 -15.46 -25.60 -0.82
N SER A 25 -16.31 -26.05 0.11
CA SER A 25 -16.97 -25.31 1.18
C SER A 25 -16.11 -24.27 1.92
N PRO A 26 -16.68 -23.11 2.30
CA PRO A 26 -15.91 -22.06 2.98
C PRO A 26 -15.59 -22.45 4.43
N PRO A 27 -14.32 -22.35 4.88
CA PRO A 27 -14.02 -22.34 6.30
C PRO A 27 -14.58 -21.06 6.94
N GLN A 28 -15.34 -21.21 8.02
CA GLN A 28 -15.74 -20.11 8.89
C GLN A 28 -14.48 -19.56 9.59
N ALA A 29 -14.02 -18.38 9.18
CA ALA A 29 -12.83 -17.75 9.73
C ALA A 29 -12.98 -16.23 9.78
N THR A 30 -12.97 -15.66 10.99
CA THR A 30 -12.82 -14.20 11.13
C THR A 30 -11.41 -13.81 10.67
N VAL A 31 -11.26 -12.64 10.05
CA VAL A 31 -9.97 -12.14 9.49
C VAL A 31 -8.83 -12.09 10.52
N PHE A 32 -9.15 -12.23 11.81
CA PHE A 32 -8.19 -12.21 12.91
C PHE A 32 -8.11 -13.51 13.75
N SER A 33 -8.81 -14.60 13.41
CA SER A 33 -8.85 -15.81 14.27
C SER A 33 -7.93 -16.96 13.88
N ASP A 34 -7.44 -17.03 12.64
CA ASP A 34 -6.87 -18.30 12.14
C ASP A 34 -5.36 -18.39 12.28
N TRP A 35 -4.83 -17.83 13.36
CA TRP A 35 -3.41 -17.83 13.61
C TRP A 35 -3.06 -18.43 14.96
N PRO A 36 -2.16 -19.44 15.01
CA PRO A 36 -1.77 -20.06 16.27
C PRO A 36 -1.21 -18.98 17.20
N THR A 37 -1.92 -18.77 18.31
CA THR A 37 -1.69 -17.66 19.25
C THR A 37 -0.59 -17.97 20.27
N LYS A 38 0.13 -19.10 20.15
CA LYS A 38 1.20 -19.43 21.09
C LYS A 38 2.39 -20.16 20.45
N GLU A 39 3.56 -19.61 20.79
CA GLU A 39 4.86 -20.26 21.01
C GLU A 39 5.59 -20.79 19.77
N ALA A 40 6.35 -19.91 19.11
CA ALA A 40 7.59 -20.31 18.46
C ALA A 40 8.76 -19.74 19.30
N THR A 41 9.64 -20.64 19.74
CA THR A 41 10.93 -20.28 20.36
C THR A 41 11.78 -19.44 19.40
N MET A 42 12.71 -18.65 19.93
CA MET A 42 13.54 -17.68 19.17
C MET A 42 14.19 -18.27 17.92
N ASP A 43 14.67 -19.52 17.99
CA ASP A 43 15.36 -20.19 16.88
C ASP A 43 14.40 -20.65 15.76
N ALA A 44 13.11 -20.84 16.04
CA ALA A 44 12.17 -21.45 15.09
C ALA A 44 11.38 -20.43 14.25
N PHE A 45 11.43 -19.14 14.58
CA PHE A 45 10.48 -18.18 14.00
C PHE A 45 10.75 -17.88 12.52
N TYR A 46 11.98 -17.50 12.20
CA TYR A 46 12.38 -17.25 10.82
C TYR A 46 12.54 -18.55 10.02
N GLU A 47 13.02 -19.62 10.66
CA GLU A 47 13.11 -20.95 10.04
C GLU A 47 11.75 -21.41 9.52
N LYS A 48 10.69 -21.26 10.33
CA LYS A 48 9.32 -21.57 9.89
C LYS A 48 8.85 -20.66 8.76
N GLY A 49 9.24 -19.39 8.76
CA GLY A 49 8.99 -18.49 7.62
C GLY A 49 9.67 -18.97 6.34
N LEU A 50 10.89 -19.49 6.45
CA LEU A 50 11.64 -20.05 5.34
C LEU A 50 11.04 -21.36 4.82
N GLU A 51 10.58 -22.24 5.70
CA GLU A 51 9.85 -23.47 5.34
C GLU A 51 8.59 -23.15 4.53
N GLU A 52 7.80 -22.19 5.00
CA GLU A 52 6.56 -21.76 4.35
C GLU A 52 6.81 -21.08 3.00
N ALA A 53 7.89 -20.29 2.90
CA ALA A 53 8.33 -19.69 1.65
C ALA A 53 8.77 -20.76 0.64
N THR A 54 9.59 -21.71 1.07
CA THR A 54 10.10 -22.81 0.24
C THR A 54 8.98 -23.75 -0.21
N SER A 55 7.96 -23.93 0.64
CA SER A 55 6.76 -24.71 0.32
C SER A 55 5.79 -23.98 -0.63
N GLY A 56 6.04 -22.71 -0.95
CA GLY A 56 5.17 -21.91 -1.82
C GLY A 56 3.88 -21.43 -1.14
N ASN A 57 3.78 -21.52 0.18
CA ASN A 57 2.60 -21.14 0.95
C ASN A 57 2.51 -19.62 1.16
N VAL A 58 3.62 -18.89 1.02
CA VAL A 58 3.65 -17.44 1.15
C VAL A 58 3.25 -16.77 -0.16
N GLN A 59 1.95 -16.54 -0.32
CA GLN A 59 1.42 -15.81 -1.46
C GLN A 59 1.68 -14.31 -1.33
N TYR A 60 2.10 -13.66 -2.42
CA TYR A 60 2.23 -12.21 -2.54
C TYR A 60 1.86 -11.76 -3.96
N ARG A 61 1.24 -10.59 -4.08
CA ARG A 61 0.76 -10.09 -5.38
C ARG A 61 1.89 -9.86 -6.39
N LYS A 62 3.02 -9.34 -5.91
CA LYS A 62 4.23 -9.08 -6.68
C LYS A 62 5.47 -9.06 -5.80
N SER A 63 6.60 -9.48 -6.36
CA SER A 63 7.86 -9.49 -5.63
C SER A 63 8.31 -8.06 -5.30
N ARG A 64 8.65 -7.82 -4.04
CA ARG A 64 9.29 -6.58 -3.57
C ARG A 64 10.73 -6.79 -3.12
N ALA A 65 11.33 -7.94 -3.42
CA ALA A 65 12.68 -8.32 -2.97
C ALA A 65 13.71 -7.20 -3.19
N ALA A 66 13.79 -6.65 -4.41
CA ALA A 66 14.73 -5.57 -4.73
C ALA A 66 14.48 -4.28 -3.93
N VAL A 67 13.22 -3.89 -3.71
CA VAL A 67 12.88 -2.68 -2.92
C VAL A 67 13.19 -2.89 -1.43
N CYS A 68 12.95 -4.11 -0.95
CA CYS A 68 13.16 -4.52 0.44
C CYS A 68 14.63 -4.82 0.76
N GLY A 69 15.50 -4.91 -0.26
CA GLY A 69 16.91 -5.26 -0.09
C GLY A 69 17.14 -6.74 0.21
N CYS A 70 16.23 -7.62 -0.21
CA CYS A 70 16.40 -9.07 -0.14
C CYS A 70 17.26 -9.56 -1.32
N GLN A 71 18.03 -10.62 -1.08
CA GLN A 71 18.88 -11.30 -2.05
C GLN A 71 18.04 -11.97 -3.14
N ASP A 72 16.94 -12.61 -2.76
CA ASP A 72 16.03 -13.30 -3.68
C ASP A 72 14.57 -13.23 -3.22
N GLU A 73 13.68 -13.86 -3.99
CA GLU A 73 12.25 -13.91 -3.70
C GLU A 73 11.91 -14.81 -2.50
N THR A 74 12.74 -15.83 -2.23
CA THR A 74 12.55 -16.75 -1.11
C THR A 74 12.80 -16.05 0.22
N GLU A 75 13.89 -15.30 0.33
CA GLU A 75 14.19 -14.46 1.50
C GLU A 75 13.10 -13.40 1.70
N PHE A 76 12.65 -12.77 0.62
CA PHE A 76 11.55 -11.82 0.67
C PHE A 76 10.28 -12.47 1.22
N ALA A 77 9.89 -13.63 0.70
CA ALA A 77 8.71 -14.38 1.15
C ALA A 77 8.83 -14.81 2.62
N ALA A 78 9.98 -15.33 3.04
CA ALA A 78 10.21 -15.75 4.42
C ALA A 78 10.07 -14.56 5.40
N LYS A 79 10.74 -13.43 5.11
CA LYS A 79 10.63 -12.21 5.92
C LYS A 79 9.22 -11.63 5.90
N LEU A 80 8.54 -11.67 4.76
CA LEU A 80 7.16 -11.22 4.62
C LEU A 80 6.22 -12.03 5.52
N TRP A 81 6.39 -13.35 5.58
CA TRP A 81 5.62 -14.22 6.47
C TRP A 81 5.79 -13.81 7.94
N CYS A 82 7.03 -13.52 8.37
CA CYS A 82 7.30 -13.03 9.72
C CYS A 82 6.68 -11.64 9.96
N LEU A 83 6.80 -10.72 9.01
CA LEU A 83 6.26 -9.37 9.12
C LEU A 83 4.73 -9.33 9.16
N ARG A 84 4.04 -10.19 8.41
CA ARG A 84 2.58 -10.31 8.49
C ARG A 84 2.12 -10.65 9.91
N ARG A 85 2.85 -11.54 10.60
CA ARG A 85 2.60 -11.85 12.03
C ARG A 85 2.82 -10.65 12.92
N ALA A 86 3.97 -10.00 12.76
CA ALA A 86 4.32 -8.83 13.56
C ALA A 86 3.26 -7.72 13.40
N PHE A 87 2.86 -7.39 12.17
CA PHE A 87 1.81 -6.41 11.93
C PHE A 87 0.46 -6.85 12.50
N HIS A 88 0.10 -8.12 12.37
CA HIS A 88 -1.12 -8.67 12.95
C HIS A 88 -1.16 -8.51 14.47
N GLN A 89 -0.05 -8.81 15.16
CA GLN A 89 0.08 -8.61 16.60
C GLN A 89 -0.03 -7.14 16.97
N ILE A 90 0.65 -6.24 16.25
CA ILE A 90 0.57 -4.79 16.49
C ILE A 90 -0.87 -4.28 16.42
N ILE A 91 -1.62 -4.69 15.39
CA ILE A 91 -3.01 -4.25 15.20
C ILE A 91 -4.03 -5.01 16.02
N SER A 92 -3.64 -6.08 16.72
CA SER A 92 -4.55 -6.76 17.67
C SER A 92 -4.95 -5.81 18.81
N GLU A 93 -4.05 -4.89 19.20
CA GLU A 93 -4.33 -3.83 20.16
C GLU A 93 -5.17 -2.71 19.56
N LYS A 94 -6.34 -2.45 20.18
CA LYS A 94 -7.26 -1.37 19.77
C LYS A 94 -6.57 0.01 19.72
N ARG A 95 -5.76 0.32 20.74
CA ARG A 95 -5.00 1.58 20.83
C ARG A 95 -4.09 1.80 19.61
N ASN A 96 -3.41 0.74 19.15
CA ASN A 96 -2.51 0.83 18.00
C ASN A 96 -3.28 1.04 16.69
N ARG A 97 -4.45 0.39 16.54
CA ARG A 97 -5.34 0.61 15.38
C ARG A 97 -5.81 2.06 15.32
N GLU A 98 -6.35 2.57 16.42
CA GLU A 98 -6.84 3.96 16.51
C GLU A 98 -5.72 4.97 16.22
N TRP A 99 -4.53 4.73 16.78
CA TRP A 99 -3.36 5.57 16.50
C TRP A 99 -2.95 5.53 15.02
N LEU A 100 -2.91 4.36 14.37
CA LEU A 100 -2.58 4.25 12.94
C LEU A 100 -3.62 4.94 12.05
N ILE A 101 -4.89 4.75 12.34
CA ILE A 101 -6.00 5.39 11.62
C ILE A 101 -5.86 6.92 11.72
N ALA A 102 -5.62 7.44 12.92
CA ALA A 102 -5.43 8.87 13.15
C ALA A 102 -4.16 9.38 12.46
N ALA A 103 -3.04 8.66 12.55
CA ALA A 103 -1.77 9.03 11.94
C ALA A 103 -1.86 9.11 10.41
N GLY A 104 -2.46 8.11 9.76
CA GLY A 104 -2.67 8.11 8.31
C GLY A 104 -3.51 9.31 7.86
N ARG A 105 -4.62 9.58 8.55
CA ARG A 105 -5.49 10.74 8.29
C ARG A 105 -4.74 12.05 8.45
N GLN A 106 -3.99 12.22 9.54
CA GLN A 106 -3.20 13.43 9.83
C GLN A 106 -2.12 13.66 8.78
N ILE A 107 -1.34 12.63 8.43
CA ILE A 107 -0.26 12.74 7.44
C ILE A 107 -0.82 13.17 6.09
N MET A 108 -1.86 12.50 5.60
CA MET A 108 -2.46 12.81 4.31
C MET A 108 -3.12 14.20 4.29
N CYS A 109 -3.82 14.58 5.36
CA CYS A 109 -4.37 15.93 5.50
C CYS A 109 -3.25 16.99 5.50
N GLY A 110 -2.16 16.75 6.23
CA GLY A 110 -1.01 17.64 6.26
C GLY A 110 -0.42 17.84 4.88
N MET A 111 -0.19 16.75 4.14
CA MET A 111 0.30 16.82 2.76
C MET A 111 -0.64 17.65 1.86
N LEU A 112 -1.95 17.42 1.93
CA LEU A 112 -2.92 18.16 1.12
C LEU A 112 -2.96 19.66 1.47
N ARG A 113 -2.86 20.02 2.75
CA ARG A 113 -2.82 21.43 3.19
C ARG A 113 -1.56 22.16 2.73
N HIS A 114 -0.42 21.48 2.67
CA HIS A 114 0.83 22.04 2.11
C HIS A 114 0.70 22.39 0.62
N ASP A 115 -0.20 21.73 -0.12
CA ASP A 115 -0.59 22.11 -1.49
C ASP A 115 -1.86 23.00 -1.55
N LYS A 116 -2.27 23.56 -0.41
CA LYS A 116 -3.43 24.46 -0.27
C LYS A 116 -4.76 23.82 -0.69
N LYS A 117 -4.89 22.50 -0.58
CA LYS A 117 -6.14 21.77 -0.87
C LYS A 117 -7.02 21.70 0.38
N ASP A 118 -8.33 21.79 0.19
CA ASP A 118 -9.30 21.52 1.26
C ASP A 118 -9.28 20.03 1.61
N THR A 119 -9.44 19.73 2.91
CA THR A 119 -9.32 18.35 3.43
C THR A 119 -10.65 17.77 3.90
N LYS A 120 -11.76 18.51 3.84
CA LYS A 120 -13.05 18.06 4.39
C LYS A 120 -13.57 16.83 3.67
N GLU A 121 -13.55 16.85 2.34
CA GLU A 121 -14.02 15.69 1.55
C GLU A 121 -13.07 14.51 1.69
N PHE A 122 -11.75 14.73 1.73
CA PHE A 122 -10.78 13.66 2.01
C PHE A 122 -11.09 12.97 3.34
N VAL A 123 -11.27 13.75 4.40
CA VAL A 123 -11.60 13.29 5.74
C VAL A 123 -12.88 12.43 5.74
N LYS A 124 -13.94 12.93 5.11
CA LYS A 124 -15.22 12.22 5.04
C LYS A 124 -15.08 10.86 4.37
N ILE A 125 -14.42 10.80 3.21
CA ILE A 125 -14.24 9.54 2.48
C ILE A 125 -13.28 8.59 3.21
N TYR A 126 -12.24 9.13 3.85
CA TYR A 126 -11.33 8.34 4.68
C TYR A 126 -12.08 7.65 5.81
N ASP A 127 -12.90 8.39 6.58
CA ASP A 127 -13.66 7.83 7.69
C ASP A 127 -14.67 6.77 7.21
N GLN A 128 -15.30 6.98 6.04
CA GLN A 128 -16.17 5.98 5.41
C GLN A 128 -15.44 4.69 5.02
N ILE A 129 -14.17 4.76 4.60
CA ILE A 129 -13.35 3.57 4.32
C ILE A 129 -13.06 2.81 5.62
N ILE A 130 -12.74 3.53 6.70
CA ILE A 130 -12.48 2.92 8.01
C ILE A 130 -13.74 2.23 8.54
N GLU A 131 -14.88 2.91 8.52
CA GLU A 131 -16.18 2.34 8.91
C GLU A 131 -16.53 1.10 8.09
N PHE A 132 -16.29 1.14 6.77
CA PHE A 132 -16.49 -0.01 5.88
C PHE A 132 -15.58 -1.20 6.25
N MET A 133 -14.35 -0.95 6.68
CA MET A 133 -13.40 -2.01 7.08
C MET A 133 -13.77 -2.68 8.40
N GLU A 134 -14.49 -1.99 9.28
CA GLU A 134 -14.87 -2.50 10.61
C GLU A 134 -16.04 -3.50 10.55
N ASP A 135 -16.92 -3.39 9.55
CA ASP A 135 -18.08 -4.28 9.36
C ASP A 135 -17.67 -5.64 8.76
N GLU A 136 -18.01 -6.73 9.46
CA GLU A 136 -17.71 -8.11 9.03
C GLU A 136 -18.36 -8.50 7.69
N VAL A 137 -19.55 -7.98 7.36
CA VAL A 137 -20.22 -8.27 6.08
C VAL A 137 -19.43 -7.66 4.93
N ASN A 138 -18.94 -6.44 5.12
CA ASN A 138 -18.13 -5.72 4.14
C ASN A 138 -16.75 -6.37 3.92
N ARG A 139 -16.26 -7.18 4.88
CA ARG A 139 -14.98 -7.88 4.74
C ARG A 139 -15.00 -8.97 3.69
N GLU A 140 -16.12 -9.66 3.47
CA GLU A 140 -16.21 -10.65 2.40
C GLU A 140 -16.15 -9.95 1.03
N ILE A 141 -16.90 -8.85 0.88
CA ILE A 141 -16.84 -7.99 -0.32
C ILE A 141 -15.39 -7.53 -0.56
N MET A 142 -14.71 -7.06 0.49
CA MET A 142 -13.31 -6.64 0.39
C MET A 142 -12.38 -7.77 -0.01
N ARG A 143 -12.55 -8.98 0.55
CA ARG A 143 -11.77 -10.17 0.23
C ARG A 143 -11.92 -10.53 -1.25
N GLU A 144 -13.14 -10.54 -1.78
CA GLU A 144 -13.38 -10.79 -3.19
C GLU A 144 -12.75 -9.71 -4.08
N GLU A 145 -13.01 -8.42 -3.78
CA GLU A 145 -12.47 -7.30 -4.57
C GLU A 145 -10.94 -7.32 -4.64
N LEU A 146 -10.28 -7.50 -3.49
CA LEU A 146 -8.83 -7.51 -3.40
C LEU A 146 -8.23 -8.83 -3.89
N GLY A 147 -8.97 -9.94 -3.78
CA GLY A 147 -8.62 -11.24 -4.37
C GLY A 147 -8.47 -11.19 -5.89
N THR A 148 -9.34 -10.44 -6.60
CA THR A 148 -9.17 -10.21 -8.06
C THR A 148 -7.88 -9.47 -8.41
N ARG A 149 -7.27 -8.80 -7.43
CA ARG A 149 -5.97 -8.10 -7.55
C ARG A 149 -4.82 -8.93 -7.02
N LYS A 150 -5.04 -10.21 -6.70
CA LYS A 150 -4.06 -11.14 -6.10
C LYS A 150 -3.56 -10.70 -4.71
N ILE A 151 -4.37 -9.95 -3.98
CA ILE A 151 -4.10 -9.62 -2.58
C ILE A 151 -4.78 -10.70 -1.75
N THR A 152 -3.98 -11.61 -1.20
CA THR A 152 -4.47 -12.80 -0.49
C THR A 152 -4.64 -12.56 1.01
N HIS A 153 -3.96 -11.57 1.58
CA HIS A 153 -4.04 -11.24 3.00
C HIS A 153 -4.55 -9.82 3.19
N LEU A 154 -5.53 -9.65 4.09
CA LEU A 154 -6.10 -8.35 4.45
C LEU A 154 -5.31 -7.71 5.60
N GLY A 155 -4.02 -7.48 5.40
CA GLY A 155 -3.10 -6.94 6.40
C GLY A 155 -2.56 -5.55 6.06
N ILE A 156 -1.91 -4.89 7.04
CA ILE A 156 -1.23 -3.61 6.83
C ILE A 156 -0.21 -3.70 5.70
N TRP A 157 0.62 -4.75 5.70
CA TRP A 157 1.62 -4.90 4.65
C TRP A 157 0.97 -4.98 3.27
N ASP A 158 0.06 -5.91 3.08
CA ASP A 158 -0.51 -6.22 1.77
C ASP A 158 -1.36 -5.09 1.21
N ILE A 159 -2.19 -4.46 2.04
CA ILE A 159 -3.09 -3.39 1.61
C ILE A 159 -2.38 -2.04 1.66
N VAL A 160 -1.91 -1.61 2.83
CA VAL A 160 -1.44 -0.23 3.03
C VAL A 160 -0.05 -0.06 2.42
N ILE A 161 0.88 -0.94 2.73
CA ILE A 161 2.28 -0.77 2.31
C ILE A 161 2.46 -1.17 0.85
N ASP A 162 2.11 -2.40 0.45
CA ASP A 162 2.30 -2.86 -0.93
C ASP A 162 1.31 -2.22 -1.90
N PHE A 163 0.00 -2.46 -1.69
CA PHE A 163 -1.02 -2.11 -2.67
C PHE A 163 -1.33 -0.62 -2.75
N ILE A 164 -1.23 0.14 -1.66
CA ILE A 164 -1.52 1.58 -1.68
C ILE A 164 -0.23 2.39 -1.86
N LEU A 165 0.74 2.26 -0.96
CA LEU A 165 1.90 3.15 -0.94
C LEU A 165 2.95 2.80 -2.00
N LEU A 166 3.45 1.56 -1.99
CA LEU A 166 4.54 1.16 -2.89
C LEU A 166 4.05 1.08 -4.35
N ASP A 167 2.80 0.72 -4.60
CA ASP A 167 2.18 0.82 -5.94
C ASP A 167 2.12 2.25 -6.46
N ALA A 168 1.68 3.19 -5.63
CA ALA A 168 1.67 4.59 -6.03
C ALA A 168 3.07 5.08 -6.40
N PHE A 169 4.11 4.65 -5.67
CA PHE A 169 5.49 5.00 -5.99
C PHE A 169 6.01 4.38 -7.29
N ASP A 170 5.60 3.16 -7.63
CA ASP A 170 5.91 2.54 -8.92
C ASP A 170 5.22 3.29 -10.05
N ASP A 171 3.93 3.63 -9.87
CA ASP A 171 3.13 4.38 -10.84
C ASP A 171 3.75 5.76 -11.11
N ILE A 172 4.28 6.41 -10.08
CA ILE A 172 5.02 7.67 -10.21
C ILE A 172 6.35 7.48 -10.96
N SER A 173 7.04 6.35 -10.75
CA SER A 173 8.35 6.11 -11.36
C SER A 173 8.25 5.67 -12.82
N SER A 174 7.07 5.25 -13.27
CA SER A 174 6.82 4.73 -14.62
C SER A 174 5.51 5.23 -15.25
N PRO A 175 5.24 6.55 -15.27
CA PRO A 175 3.92 7.11 -15.57
C PRO A 175 3.37 6.74 -16.96
N PRO A 176 2.02 6.76 -17.14
CA PRO A 176 1.40 6.58 -18.45
C PRO A 176 1.90 7.62 -19.47
N SER A 177 2.00 7.23 -20.74
CA SER A 177 2.45 8.10 -21.83
C SER A 177 1.66 9.41 -21.95
N ALA A 178 0.35 9.37 -21.65
CA ALA A 178 -0.50 10.57 -21.62
C ALA A 178 -0.03 11.60 -20.60
N ILE A 179 0.41 11.16 -19.41
CA ILE A 179 0.98 12.05 -18.39
C ILE A 179 2.34 12.57 -18.86
N VAL A 180 3.21 11.70 -19.38
CA VAL A 180 4.52 12.09 -19.92
C VAL A 180 4.41 13.17 -21.00
N ALA A 181 3.43 13.05 -21.90
CA ALA A 181 3.21 14.02 -22.98
C ALA A 181 2.85 15.42 -22.44
N VAL A 182 1.99 15.50 -21.42
CA VAL A 182 1.60 16.77 -20.78
C VAL A 182 2.81 17.45 -20.15
N PHE A 183 3.63 16.71 -19.40
CA PHE A 183 4.75 17.30 -18.66
C PHE A 183 5.98 17.58 -19.52
N SER A 184 6.15 16.86 -20.64
CA SER A 184 7.18 17.12 -21.65
C SER A 184 6.92 18.38 -22.47
N ASN A 185 5.67 18.87 -22.53
CA ASN A 185 5.34 20.09 -23.25
C ASN A 185 5.81 21.33 -22.46
N ARG A 186 6.91 21.95 -22.90
CA ARG A 186 7.49 23.16 -22.28
C ARG A 186 6.63 24.42 -22.45
N PHE A 187 5.78 24.45 -23.48
CA PHE A 187 4.94 25.61 -23.79
C PHE A 187 3.61 25.60 -23.04
N MET A 188 3.24 24.47 -22.42
CA MET A 188 2.00 24.36 -21.67
C MET A 188 2.10 25.07 -20.30
N PRO A 189 1.23 26.06 -20.01
CA PRO A 189 1.24 26.75 -18.72
C PRO A 189 0.96 25.80 -17.55
N ARG A 190 1.48 26.14 -16.36
CA ARG A 190 1.31 25.33 -15.13
C ARG A 190 -0.15 24.96 -14.84
N ARG A 191 -1.06 25.93 -14.92
CA ARG A 191 -2.50 25.69 -14.68
C ARG A 191 -3.09 24.68 -15.67
N MET A 192 -2.66 24.74 -16.94
CA MET A 192 -3.13 23.80 -17.96
C MET A 192 -2.56 22.39 -17.72
N LYS A 193 -1.32 22.26 -17.21
CA LYS A 193 -0.76 20.97 -16.79
C LYS A 193 -1.55 20.36 -15.63
N GLU A 194 -1.90 21.16 -14.62
CA GLU A 194 -2.74 20.73 -13.49
C GLU A 194 -4.12 20.26 -13.93
N THR A 195 -4.81 21.05 -14.77
CA THR A 195 -6.11 20.66 -15.32
C THR A 195 -6.01 19.39 -16.14
N SER A 196 -5.04 19.31 -17.07
CA SER A 196 -4.87 18.14 -17.94
C SER A 196 -4.56 16.87 -17.13
N LEU A 197 -3.67 16.96 -16.14
CA LEU A 197 -3.34 15.84 -15.27
C LEU A 197 -4.57 15.40 -14.46
N SER A 198 -5.32 16.34 -13.89
CA SER A 198 -6.54 16.03 -13.14
C SER A 198 -7.57 15.33 -14.02
N THR A 199 -7.78 15.80 -15.26
CA THR A 199 -8.69 15.18 -16.23
C THR A 199 -8.23 13.76 -16.62
N ILE A 200 -6.94 13.57 -16.88
CA ILE A 200 -6.37 12.26 -17.21
C ILE A 200 -6.55 11.28 -16.04
N LEU A 201 -6.20 11.69 -14.82
CA LEU A 201 -6.36 10.88 -13.62
C LEU A 201 -7.84 10.52 -13.37
N TRP A 202 -8.73 11.51 -13.47
CA TRP A 202 -10.16 11.29 -13.31
C TRP A 202 -10.71 10.31 -14.35
N ALA A 203 -10.33 10.43 -15.62
CA ALA A 203 -10.76 9.51 -16.67
C ALA A 203 -10.28 8.08 -16.41
N MET A 204 -9.02 7.92 -15.97
CA MET A 204 -8.45 6.61 -15.64
C MET A 204 -9.16 5.97 -14.43
N ILE A 205 -9.41 6.74 -13.37
CA ILE A 205 -10.10 6.26 -12.16
C ILE A 205 -11.56 5.92 -12.49
N SER A 206 -12.24 6.78 -13.25
CA SER A 206 -13.63 6.54 -13.67
C SER A 206 -13.75 5.29 -14.54
N ALA A 207 -12.81 5.04 -15.45
CA ALA A 207 -12.77 3.83 -16.25
C ALA A 207 -12.58 2.57 -15.38
N LYS A 208 -11.76 2.63 -14.33
CA LYS A 208 -11.59 1.53 -13.37
C LYS A 208 -12.88 1.30 -12.56
N ARG A 209 -13.53 2.37 -12.10
CA ARG A 209 -14.77 2.30 -11.30
C ARG A 209 -15.91 1.61 -12.05
N LYS A 210 -16.05 1.86 -13.36
CA LYS A 210 -17.07 1.20 -14.21
C LYS A 210 -16.93 -0.32 -14.32
N ARG A 211 -15.78 -0.87 -13.93
CA ARG A 211 -15.48 -2.31 -13.99
C ARG A 211 -15.58 -3.00 -12.63
N LEU A 212 -15.95 -2.27 -11.58
CA LEU A 212 -16.09 -2.85 -10.25
C LEU A 212 -17.36 -3.71 -10.20
N VAL A 213 -17.21 -4.90 -9.63
CA VAL A 213 -18.33 -5.79 -9.32
C VAL A 213 -19.21 -5.17 -8.25
N TYR A 214 -18.60 -4.49 -7.26
CA TYR A 214 -19.27 -3.86 -6.14
C TYR A 214 -19.21 -2.33 -6.25
N PRO A 215 -20.30 -1.66 -6.66
CA PRO A 215 -20.32 -0.20 -6.87
C PRO A 215 -20.13 0.62 -5.59
N ASP A 216 -20.41 0.03 -4.41
CA ASP A 216 -20.17 0.63 -3.10
C ASP A 216 -19.16 -0.16 -2.23
N GLY A 217 -18.34 -0.99 -2.88
CA GLY A 217 -17.28 -1.75 -2.20
C GLY A 217 -16.08 -0.89 -1.79
N PHE A 218 -15.12 -1.53 -1.12
CA PHE A 218 -13.86 -0.92 -0.69
C PHE A 218 -13.16 -0.21 -1.85
N MET A 219 -13.07 -0.86 -3.01
CA MET A 219 -12.38 -0.30 -4.17
C MET A 219 -13.05 0.96 -4.71
N SER A 220 -14.38 1.06 -4.63
CA SER A 220 -15.14 2.25 -5.05
C SER A 220 -14.84 3.44 -4.14
N LYS A 221 -14.84 3.21 -2.81
CA LYS A 221 -14.49 4.22 -1.80
C LYS A 221 -13.01 4.62 -1.93
N PHE A 222 -12.11 3.66 -2.09
CA PHE A 222 -10.68 3.90 -2.32
C PHE A 222 -10.41 4.72 -3.59
N TYR A 223 -11.12 4.45 -4.69
CA TYR A 223 -11.02 5.25 -5.91
C TYR A 223 -11.53 6.67 -5.73
N THR A 224 -12.59 6.86 -4.95
CA THR A 224 -13.08 8.20 -4.59
C THR A 224 -12.05 8.96 -3.76
N LEU A 225 -11.39 8.30 -2.81
CA LEU A 225 -10.27 8.90 -2.07
C LEU A 225 -9.11 9.26 -3.01
N THR A 226 -8.79 8.35 -3.95
CA THR A 226 -7.71 8.52 -4.93
C THR A 226 -7.96 9.72 -5.86
N THR A 227 -9.20 10.03 -6.24
CA THR A 227 -9.47 11.23 -7.07
C THR A 227 -9.13 12.53 -6.35
N ILE A 228 -9.13 12.53 -5.01
CA ILE A 228 -8.79 13.71 -4.20
C ILE A 228 -7.27 13.82 -4.06
N MET A 229 -6.60 12.72 -3.69
CA MET A 229 -5.17 12.75 -3.35
C MET A 229 -4.22 12.61 -4.54
N ALA A 230 -4.59 11.87 -5.60
CA ALA A 230 -3.67 11.58 -6.68
C ALA A 230 -3.24 12.82 -7.48
N PRO A 231 -4.12 13.78 -7.85
CA PRO A 231 -3.70 14.96 -8.60
C PRO A 231 -2.62 15.81 -7.91
N PRO A 232 -2.78 16.29 -6.66
CA PRO A 232 -1.74 17.09 -6.00
C PRO A 232 -0.45 16.29 -5.82
N LEU A 233 -0.52 15.02 -5.41
CA LEU A 233 0.66 14.17 -5.25
C LEU A 233 1.39 13.97 -6.59
N ALA A 234 0.68 13.68 -7.67
CA ALA A 234 1.27 13.49 -8.99
C ALA A 234 1.95 14.78 -9.51
N LEU A 235 1.36 15.95 -9.26
CA LEU A 235 1.99 17.24 -9.59
C LEU A 235 3.32 17.44 -8.86
N ALA A 236 3.44 16.96 -7.63
CA ALA A 236 4.69 17.04 -6.89
C ALA A 236 5.83 16.29 -7.60
N PHE A 237 5.54 15.13 -8.20
CA PHE A 237 6.55 14.30 -8.84
C PHE A 237 6.79 14.63 -10.32
N PHE A 238 5.76 15.00 -11.09
CA PHE A 238 5.88 15.30 -12.52
C PHE A 238 6.18 16.78 -12.80
N GLY A 239 6.06 17.64 -11.79
CA GLY A 239 6.23 19.07 -11.89
C GLY A 239 4.91 19.82 -11.88
N GLY A 240 4.95 21.12 -11.60
CA GLY A 240 3.75 21.95 -11.48
C GLY A 240 3.24 22.12 -10.04
N SER A 241 3.95 21.60 -9.04
CA SER A 241 3.82 22.03 -7.64
C SER A 241 4.82 23.12 -7.27
N THR A 242 4.71 23.68 -6.06
CA THR A 242 5.79 24.45 -5.44
C THR A 242 6.99 23.57 -5.12
N THR A 243 8.17 24.18 -5.00
CA THR A 243 9.41 23.47 -4.61
C THR A 243 9.28 22.85 -3.23
N SER A 244 8.74 23.59 -2.25
CA SER A 244 8.53 23.09 -0.88
C SER A 244 7.61 21.87 -0.83
N TYR A 245 6.47 21.90 -1.54
CA TYR A 245 5.56 20.75 -1.56
C TYR A 245 6.16 19.54 -2.27
N ARG A 246 6.95 19.78 -3.33
CA ARG A 246 7.70 18.73 -3.99
C ARG A 246 8.69 18.06 -3.04
N GLU A 247 9.51 18.84 -2.34
CA GLU A 247 10.47 18.33 -1.36
C GLU A 247 9.79 17.54 -0.26
N LEU A 248 8.64 18.01 0.24
CA LEU A 248 7.83 17.29 1.21
C LEU A 248 7.34 15.93 0.67
N CYS A 249 6.85 15.86 -0.57
CA CYS A 249 6.41 14.60 -1.17
C CYS A 249 7.57 13.61 -1.39
N TYR A 250 8.74 14.11 -1.82
CA TYR A 250 9.94 13.28 -1.92
C TYR A 250 10.44 12.81 -0.56
N PHE A 251 10.37 13.65 0.47
CA PHE A 251 10.66 13.27 1.85
C PHE A 251 9.71 12.18 2.33
N PHE A 252 8.40 12.33 2.12
CA PHE A 252 7.40 11.32 2.44
C PHE A 252 7.74 9.97 1.78
N LYS A 253 7.95 9.96 0.46
CA LYS A 253 8.36 8.75 -0.28
C LYS A 253 9.63 8.14 0.30
N LYS A 254 10.63 8.97 0.64
CA LYS A 254 11.89 8.51 1.24
C LYS A 254 11.68 7.86 2.61
N GLN A 255 10.84 8.44 3.47
CA GLN A 255 10.55 7.86 4.79
C GLN A 255 9.84 6.51 4.69
N ILE A 256 8.85 6.38 3.81
CA ILE A 256 8.15 5.09 3.61
C ILE A 256 9.10 4.01 3.05
N ILE A 257 9.91 4.33 2.03
CA ILE A 257 10.89 3.38 1.50
C ILE A 257 11.96 3.05 2.54
N GLY A 258 12.38 4.03 3.34
CA GLY A 258 13.31 3.84 4.46
C GLY A 258 12.76 2.87 5.50
N PHE A 259 11.51 3.08 5.92
CA PHE A 259 10.79 2.18 6.82
C PHE A 259 10.74 0.74 6.29
N VAL A 260 10.33 0.55 5.03
CA VAL A 260 10.28 -0.77 4.39
C VAL A 260 11.66 -1.44 4.38
N LYS A 261 12.71 -0.72 3.96
CA LYS A 261 14.07 -1.29 3.96
C LYS A 261 14.54 -1.66 5.36
N GLN A 262 14.22 -0.82 6.35
CA GLN A 262 14.65 -1.04 7.73
C GLN A 262 14.01 -2.27 8.35
N ILE A 263 12.70 -2.49 8.17
CA ILE A 263 12.02 -3.66 8.74
C ILE A 263 12.48 -4.97 8.08
N PHE A 264 12.90 -4.94 6.80
CA PHE A 264 13.47 -6.10 6.11
C PHE A 264 14.95 -6.33 6.41
N SER A 265 15.67 -5.32 6.92
CA SER A 265 17.10 -5.42 7.23
C SER A 265 17.40 -5.92 8.65
N TYR A 266 16.39 -6.24 9.46
CA TYR A 266 16.65 -6.79 10.79
C TYR A 266 17.27 -8.18 10.74
N ASN A 267 17.88 -8.59 11.86
CA ASN A 267 18.40 -9.95 12.03
C ASN A 267 17.27 -10.89 12.46
N TYR A 268 16.53 -11.44 11.50
CA TYR A 268 15.39 -12.33 11.75
C TYR A 268 15.80 -13.64 12.45
N ASN A 269 17.05 -14.09 12.29
CA ASN A 269 17.56 -15.32 12.91
C ASN A 269 17.68 -15.22 14.44
N SER A 270 17.65 -14.01 15.00
CA SER A 270 17.86 -13.77 16.43
C SER A 270 16.66 -13.14 17.11
N MET A 271 15.47 -13.23 16.50
CA MET A 271 14.26 -12.58 17.01
C MET A 271 13.08 -13.53 16.98
N ASN A 272 12.34 -13.57 18.09
CA ASN A 272 11.01 -14.18 18.10
C ASN A 272 9.94 -13.23 17.53
N ALA A 273 8.69 -13.70 17.49
CA ALA A 273 7.56 -12.93 16.95
C ALA A 273 7.30 -11.63 17.73
N ASP A 274 7.38 -11.67 19.06
CA ASP A 274 7.09 -10.53 19.94
C ASP A 274 8.15 -9.44 19.80
N GLU A 275 9.44 -9.83 19.81
CA GLU A 275 10.56 -8.91 19.60
C GLU A 275 10.50 -8.24 18.23
N LEU A 276 10.13 -8.99 17.18
CA LEU A 276 9.92 -8.43 15.85
C LEU A 276 8.76 -7.44 15.85
N ALA A 277 7.63 -7.77 16.48
CA ALA A 277 6.47 -6.89 16.59
C ALA A 277 6.81 -5.57 17.31
N GLU A 278 7.51 -5.64 18.44
CA GLU A 278 7.93 -4.45 19.20
C GLU A 278 8.88 -3.57 18.37
N LYS A 279 9.84 -4.17 17.68
CA LYS A 279 10.83 -3.44 16.87
C LYS A 279 10.21 -2.79 15.63
N VAL A 280 9.29 -3.51 14.96
CA VAL A 280 8.51 -2.99 13.83
C VAL A 280 7.63 -1.84 14.29
N TYR A 281 6.93 -1.98 15.43
CA TYR A 281 6.10 -0.92 16.00
C TYR A 281 6.91 0.33 16.34
N THR A 282 8.06 0.17 17.02
CA THR A 282 8.97 1.27 17.37
C THR A 282 9.43 2.02 16.12
N THR A 283 9.77 1.29 15.06
CA THR A 283 10.24 1.87 13.81
C THR A 283 9.11 2.58 13.05
N LEU A 284 7.91 2.00 13.07
CA LEU A 284 6.70 2.60 12.49
C LEU A 284 6.35 3.90 13.22
N HIS A 285 6.33 3.87 14.55
CA HIS A 285 6.06 5.04 15.38
C HIS A 285 7.09 6.15 15.13
N SER A 286 8.39 5.81 15.14
CA SER A 286 9.45 6.78 14.84
C SER A 286 9.29 7.42 13.44
N THR A 287 9.00 6.60 12.43
CA THR A 287 8.77 7.08 11.05
C THR A 287 7.57 8.04 10.98
N VAL A 288 6.46 7.69 11.63
CA VAL A 288 5.26 8.52 11.69
C VAL A 288 5.54 9.87 12.37
N GLU A 289 6.27 9.88 13.49
CA GLU A 289 6.59 11.11 14.22
C GLU A 289 7.62 11.99 13.48
N ILE A 290 8.52 11.40 12.69
CA ILE A 290 9.37 12.15 11.75
C ILE A 290 8.52 12.81 10.66
N LEU A 291 7.55 12.09 10.11
CA LEU A 291 6.66 12.63 9.08
C LEU A 291 5.78 13.76 9.61
N LYS A 292 5.18 13.61 10.78
CA LYS A 292 4.35 14.65 11.41
C LYS A 292 5.14 15.93 11.69
N ARG A 293 6.33 15.83 12.29
CA ARG A 293 7.19 17.00 12.52
C ARG A 293 7.48 17.76 11.23
N ARG A 294 7.79 17.04 10.14
CA ARG A 294 8.04 17.68 8.84
C ARG A 294 6.80 18.33 8.22
N LEU A 295 5.59 17.92 8.62
CA LEU A 295 4.34 18.54 8.17
C LEU A 295 3.99 19.80 8.97
N ASP A 296 4.51 19.95 10.19
CA ASP A 296 4.30 21.11 11.05
C ASP A 296 5.30 22.25 10.78
N GLU A 297 6.37 21.98 10.02
CA GLU A 297 7.35 22.95 9.48
C GLU A 297 6.80 23.72 8.25
#